data_AF-A0A1Z9TJ39-F1
#
_entry.id   AF-A0A1Z9TJ39-F1
#
_cell.length_a   1.000
_cell.length_b   1.000
_cell.length_c   1.000
_cell.angle_alpha   90.00
_cell.angle_beta   90.00
_cell.angle_gamma   90.00
#
_symmetry.space_group_name_H-M   'P 1'
#
loop_
_entity.id
_entity.type
_entity.pdbx_description
1 polymer ?
#
loop_
_entity_poly.entity_id
_entity_poly.type
_entity_poly.pdbx_seq_one_letter_code
_entity_poly.pdbx_strand_id
1 'polypeptide(L)' 'MKLAIAISKICELLINLWTILICKKSLIRFSRTQTMKEKVECPRCNEIMLDVQACHLICPRCGSHMDCSDKGSVW' A
#
# COMPACT_ATOMS: atom_id res chain seq x y z
N MET A 1 18.94 41.21 16.94
CA MET A 1 19.01 40.49 15.64
C MET A 1 19.32 38.99 15.76
N LYS A 2 20.33 38.55 16.55
CA LYS A 2 20.69 37.12 16.67
C LYS A 2 19.56 36.20 17.18
N LEU A 3 18.71 36.71 18.07
CA LEU A 3 17.58 35.96 18.64
C LEU A 3 16.50 35.60 17.61
N ALA A 4 16.20 36.51 16.68
CA ALA A 4 15.20 36.29 15.62
C ALA A 4 15.65 35.21 14.62
N ILE A 5 16.95 35.17 14.31
CA ILE A 5 17.54 34.16 13.42
C ILE A 5 17.48 32.77 14.07
N ALA A 6 17.76 32.68 15.38
CA ALA A 6 17.67 31.43 16.12
C ALA A 6 16.24 30.87 16.15
N ILE A 7 15.24 31.71 16.39
CA ILE A 7 13.82 31.31 16.38
C ILE A 7 13.41 30.79 15.00
N SER A 8 13.81 31.47 13.92
CA SER A 8 13.53 31.03 12.55
C SER A 8 14.10 29.65 12.25
N LYS A 9 15.33 29.36 12.69
CA LYS A 9 15.98 28.06 12.47
C LYS A 9 15.34 26.93 13.27
N ILE A 10 14.88 27.23 14.49
CA ILE A 10 14.13 26.28 15.31
C ILE A 10 12.78 25.95 14.65
N CYS A 11 12.08 26.94 14.11
CA CYS A 11 10.83 26.71 13.37
C CYS A 11 11.04 25.81 12.14
N GLU A 12 12.08 26.03 11.34
CA GLU A 12 12.38 25.16 10.19
C GLU A 12 12.66 23.71 10.61
N LEU A 13 13.39 23.51 11.71
CA LEU A 13 13.69 22.18 12.23
C LEU A 13 12.42 21.46 12.69
N LEU A 14 11.52 22.18 13.39
CA LEU A 14 10.26 21.63 13.87
C LEU A 14 9.33 21.25 12.71
N ILE A 15 9.25 22.06 11.65
CA ILE A 15 8.44 21.77 10.45
C ILE A 15 8.95 20.50 9.74
N ASN A 16 10.27 20.37 9.59
CA ASN A 16 10.88 19.20 8.97
C ASN A 16 10.65 17.92 9.80
N LEU A 17 10.80 18.00 11.12
CA LEU A 17 10.55 16.88 12.02
C LEU A 17 9.08 16.43 11.97
N TRP A 18 8.15 17.39 11.91
CA TRP A 18 6.72 17.11 11.81
C TRP A 18 6.33 16.46 10.48
N THR A 19 6.93 16.92 9.38
CA THR A 19 6.75 16.34 8.03
C THR A 19 7.22 14.88 7.99
N ILE A 20 8.38 14.58 8.57
CA ILE A 20 8.92 13.21 8.66
C ILE A 20 7.98 12.31 9.49
N LEU A 21 7.47 12.81 10.62
CA LEU A 21 6.53 12.07 11.48
C LEU A 21 5.21 11.74 10.76
N ILE A 22 4.67 12.68 9.97
CA ILE A 22 3.46 12.46 9.17
C ILE A 22 3.71 11.43 8.06
N CYS A 23 4.82 11.55 7.32
CA CYS A 23 5.17 10.59 6.27
C CYS A 23 5.28 9.16 6.81
N LYS A 24 5.91 8.97 7.99
CA LYS A 24 6.04 7.65 8.62
C LYS A 24 4.68 7.07 9.03
N LYS A 25 3.76 7.90 9.50
CA LYS A 25 2.40 7.48 9.88
C LYS A 25 1.56 7.06 8.67
N SER A 26 1.69 7.75 7.53
CA SER A 26 1.02 7.38 6.27
C SER A 26 1.53 6.05 5.71
N LEU A 27 2.84 5.78 5.77
CA LEU A 27 3.42 4.54 5.26
C LEU A 27 2.90 3.29 6.03
N ILE A 28 2.81 3.39 7.36
CA ILE A 28 2.32 2.30 8.22
C ILE A 28 0.85 1.98 7.95
N ARG A 29 0.03 3.01 7.64
CA ARG A 29 -1.39 2.83 7.32
C ARG A 29 -1.57 2.07 6.01
N PHE A 30 -0.72 2.32 5.02
CA PHE A 30 -0.74 1.64 3.72
C PHE A 30 -0.35 0.15 3.82
N SER A 31 0.68 -0.18 4.59
CA SER A 31 1.10 -1.59 4.76
C SER A 31 0.04 -2.44 5.47
N ARG A 32 -0.70 -1.86 6.43
CA ARG A 32 -1.72 -2.59 7.20
C ARG A 32 -2.97 -2.94 6.39
N THR A 33 -3.27 -2.19 5.33
CA THR A 33 -4.38 -2.50 4.42
C THR A 33 -4.06 -3.64 3.44
N GLN A 34 -2.78 -3.92 3.16
CA GLN A 34 -2.43 -5.03 2.27
C GLN A 34 -2.58 -6.41 2.92
N THR A 35 -2.52 -6.49 4.25
CA THR A 35 -2.56 -7.77 4.98
C THR A 35 -3.97 -8.36 5.19
N MET A 36 -5.02 -7.69 4.71
CA MET A 36 -6.43 -8.09 4.88
C MET A 36 -7.13 -8.44 3.57
N LYS A 37 -6.39 -8.73 2.49
CA LYS A 37 -7.02 -9.29 1.29
C LYS A 37 -7.32 -10.76 1.53
N GLU A 38 -8.60 -11.11 1.51
CA GLU A 38 -9.05 -12.50 1.56
C GLU A 38 -8.32 -13.33 0.52
N LYS A 39 -7.89 -14.53 0.90
CA LYS A 39 -7.22 -15.45 -0.01
C LYS A 39 -8.25 -15.92 -1.03
N VAL A 40 -8.03 -15.60 -2.31
CA VAL A 40 -8.91 -16.01 -3.40
C VAL A 40 -8.36 -17.29 -4.04
N GLU A 41 -9.23 -18.28 -4.19
CA GLU A 41 -8.91 -19.53 -4.88
C GLU A 41 -9.14 -19.41 -6.39
N CYS A 42 -8.25 -20.00 -7.18
CA CYS A 42 -8.38 -20.03 -8.62
C CYS A 42 -9.51 -20.97 -9.04
N PRO A 43 -10.52 -20.51 -9.81
CA PRO A 43 -11.67 -21.33 -10.20
C PRO A 43 -11.33 -22.46 -11.19
N ARG A 44 -10.12 -22.46 -11.77
CA ARG A 44 -9.67 -23.50 -12.71
C ARG A 44 -8.96 -24.67 -12.02
N CYS A 45 -8.21 -24.41 -10.96
CA CYS A 45 -7.31 -25.40 -10.36
C CYS A 45 -7.25 -25.38 -8.84
N ASN A 46 -8.11 -24.56 -8.20
CA ASN A 46 -8.27 -24.37 -6.75
C ASN A 46 -6.97 -23.95 -6.02
N GLU A 47 -5.98 -23.45 -6.76
CA GLU A 47 -4.75 -22.92 -6.17
C GLU A 47 -4.98 -21.51 -5.63
N ILE A 48 -4.31 -21.14 -4.55
CA ILE A 48 -4.40 -19.78 -4.00
C ILE A 48 -3.76 -18.79 -4.96
N MET A 49 -4.53 -17.79 -5.37
CA MET A 49 -4.06 -16.75 -6.28
C MET A 49 -3.20 -15.72 -5.54
N LEU A 50 -2.20 -15.18 -6.24
CA LEU A 50 -1.27 -14.18 -5.74
C LEU A 50 -1.72 -12.79 -6.17
N ASP A 51 -1.61 -11.82 -5.26
CA ASP A 51 -1.94 -10.42 -5.53
C ASP A 51 -0.73 -9.72 -6.19
N VAL A 52 -0.88 -9.33 -7.45
CA VAL A 52 0.19 -8.69 -8.24
C VAL A 52 0.05 -7.17 -8.18
N GLN A 53 -1.19 -6.68 -8.17
CA GLN A 53 -1.54 -5.27 -8.03
C GLN A 53 -2.83 -5.13 -7.24
N ALA A 54 -3.15 -3.90 -6.81
CA ALA A 54 -4.48 -3.60 -6.29
C ALA A 54 -5.52 -4.14 -7.27
N CYS A 55 -6.34 -5.11 -6.82
CA CYS A 55 -7.39 -5.72 -7.61
C CYS A 55 -7.00 -6.71 -8.72
N HIS A 56 -5.72 -7.09 -8.88
CA HIS A 56 -5.29 -8.06 -9.91
C HIS A 56 -4.62 -9.28 -9.27
N LEU A 57 -5.22 -10.44 -9.48
CA LEU A 57 -4.79 -11.73 -8.96
C LEU A 57 -4.27 -12.61 -10.10
N ILE A 58 -3.17 -13.34 -9.86
CA ILE A 58 -2.64 -14.33 -10.79
C ILE A 58 -2.56 -15.69 -10.13
N CYS A 59 -3.01 -16.74 -10.83
CA CYS A 59 -2.81 -18.11 -10.38
C CYS A 59 -1.39 -18.57 -10.74
N PRO A 60 -0.53 -18.91 -9.76
CA PRO A 60 0.85 -19.35 -10.04
C PRO A 60 0.92 -20.71 -10.75
N ARG A 61 -0.17 -21.48 -10.71
CA ARG A 61 -0.24 -22.83 -11.26
C ARG A 61 -0.69 -22.89 -12.71
N CYS A 62 -1.72 -22.13 -13.06
CA CYS A 62 -2.31 -22.16 -14.41
C CYS A 62 -2.17 -20.85 -15.19
N GLY A 63 -1.63 -19.79 -14.57
CA GLY A 63 -1.49 -18.48 -15.22
C GLY A 63 -2.81 -17.76 -15.49
N SER A 64 -3.93 -18.22 -14.90
CA SER A 64 -5.21 -17.51 -14.99
C SER A 64 -5.14 -16.22 -14.19
N HIS A 65 -5.72 -15.15 -14.74
CA HIS A 65 -5.76 -13.83 -14.14
C HIS A 65 -7.19 -13.53 -13.69
N MET A 66 -7.33 -12.79 -12.60
CA MET A 66 -8.62 -12.33 -12.11
C MET A 66 -8.48 -10.88 -11.67
N ASP A 67 -9.21 -9.99 -12.35
CA ASP A 67 -9.18 -8.57 -12.09
C ASP A 67 -10.45 -8.13 -11.34
N CYS A 68 -10.47 -6.96 -10.68
CA CYS A 68 -11.67 -6.49 -9.97
C CYS A 68 -12.89 -6.25 -10.87
N SER A 69 -12.72 -6.17 -12.19
CA SER A 69 -13.81 -6.18 -13.17
C SER A 69 -14.35 -7.60 -13.43
N ASP A 70 -13.57 -8.63 -13.15
CA ASP A 70 -13.89 -10.05 -13.37
C ASP A 70 -14.67 -10.65 -12.20
N LYS A 71 -15.52 -9.87 -11.52
CA LYS A 71 -16.55 -10.38 -10.59
C LYS A 71 -17.63 -11.22 -11.34
N GLY A 72 -17.21 -12.15 -12.19
CA GLY A 72 -18.07 -13.05 -12.96
C GLY A 72 -17.43 -13.68 -14.22
N SER A 73 -16.24 -13.26 -14.66
CA SER A 73 -15.69 -13.67 -15.97
C SER A 73 -14.24 -14.14 -15.83
N VAL A 74 -14.01 -15.45 -15.90
CA VAL A 74 -12.66 -16.03 -15.84
C VAL A 74 -12.18 -16.31 -17.26
N TRP A 75 -11.10 -15.66 -17.69
CA TRP A 75 -10.51 -15.83 -19.02
C TRP A 75 -9.23 -16.69 -19.01
#